data_AF-A0A9W9RNS2-F1
#
_entry.id   AF-A0A9W9RNS2-F1
#
_cell.length_a   1.000
_cell.length_b   1.000
_cell.length_c   1.000
_cell.angle_alpha   90.00
_cell.angle_beta   90.00
_cell.angle_gamma   90.00
#
_symmetry.space_group_name_H-M   'P 1'
#
loop_
_entity.id
_entity.type
_entity.pdbx_description
1 polymer ?
#
loop_
_entity_poly.entity_id
_entity_poly.type
_entity_poly.pdbx_seq_one_letter_code
_entity_poly.pdbx_strand_id
1 'polypeptide(L)'
;MARLRALLSLFVYLSVAYGQQQPSDLIWQLGDVNRYRPTRSPYLGYQNFTWCCVKAVAEALEVKSGLLEFRPGYDDWIVLDSGNVSDLVEYTDSSLFPCTATYVKGNNKGTPIVRVPYKWFADVCPGWQLNDNTNLNAWLQPLSGFILPAVIFCLSVPRRRKLGVPRALFSPELARNGSYLVVLPGAILAGIMVSIDTIIWLCTCFAFAGPMMLSGLYEALLDNRILDFVKEKIRNRNLTLDMRCRLLMIVLIGNLDLALDESQDKTTVQSKGIQSPSQDRLAPTEPTSPPCPSTTTKVQSSQVQRLNWKARVQQSESGPFRELHNRQQPRRLETT
;
A
#
# COMPACT_ATOMS: atom_id res chain seq x y z
N MET A 1 -8.87 -42.88 -56.45
CA MET A 1 -8.21 -41.66 -55.93
C MET A 1 -8.95 -40.98 -54.77
N ALA A 2 -10.29 -40.88 -54.75
CA ALA A 2 -11.02 -40.23 -53.66
C ALA A 2 -10.82 -40.86 -52.26
N ARG A 3 -10.78 -42.19 -52.16
CA ARG A 3 -10.56 -42.89 -50.87
C ARG A 3 -9.15 -42.70 -50.29
N LEU A 4 -8.15 -42.47 -51.14
CA LEU A 4 -6.77 -42.20 -50.70
C LEU A 4 -6.63 -40.80 -50.11
N ARG A 5 -7.35 -39.80 -50.66
CA ARG A 5 -7.39 -38.44 -50.11
C ARG A 5 -8.08 -38.38 -48.74
N ALA A 6 -9.16 -39.14 -48.55
CA ALA A 6 -9.86 -39.20 -47.26
C ALA A 6 -9.01 -39.88 -46.16
N LEU A 7 -8.25 -40.92 -46.51
CA LEU A 7 -7.31 -41.56 -45.58
C LEU A 7 -6.12 -40.68 -45.23
N LEU A 8 -5.57 -39.95 -46.21
CA LEU A 8 -4.50 -38.97 -45.97
C LEU A 8 -4.96 -37.80 -45.10
N SER A 9 -6.18 -37.27 -45.30
CA SER A 9 -6.72 -36.25 -44.40
C SER A 9 -6.89 -36.79 -42.98
N LEU A 10 -7.39 -38.02 -42.82
CA LEU A 10 -7.55 -38.62 -41.49
C LEU A 10 -6.20 -38.82 -40.78
N PHE A 11 -5.17 -39.28 -41.51
CA PHE A 11 -3.81 -39.45 -40.97
C PHE A 11 -3.17 -38.11 -40.58
N VAL A 12 -3.38 -37.06 -41.36
CA VAL A 12 -2.87 -35.71 -41.02
C VAL A 12 -3.56 -35.17 -39.76
N TYR A 13 -4.89 -35.34 -39.62
CA TYR A 13 -5.60 -34.92 -38.42
C TYR A 13 -5.22 -35.75 -37.17
N LEU A 14 -5.03 -37.07 -37.30
CA LEU A 14 -4.59 -37.92 -36.19
C LEU A 14 -3.13 -37.64 -35.76
N SER A 15 -2.26 -37.30 -36.71
CA SER A 15 -0.85 -36.99 -36.40
C SER A 15 -0.71 -35.65 -35.66
N VAL A 16 -1.57 -34.67 -35.97
CA VAL A 16 -1.59 -33.38 -35.27
C VAL A 16 -2.15 -33.53 -33.84
N ALA A 17 -3.16 -34.38 -33.64
CA ALA A 17 -3.75 -34.61 -32.32
C ALA A 17 -2.81 -35.34 -31.34
N TYR A 18 -1.83 -36.12 -31.83
CA TYR A 18 -0.88 -36.85 -30.98
C TYR A 18 0.39 -36.06 -30.63
N GLY A 19 0.61 -34.91 -31.30
CA GLY A 19 1.80 -34.08 -31.10
C GLY A 19 1.68 -33.03 -29.99
N GLN A 20 0.47 -32.69 -29.53
CA GLN A 20 0.28 -31.66 -28.51
C GLN A 20 0.34 -32.27 -27.10
N GLN A 21 1.55 -32.44 -26.59
CA GLN A 21 1.76 -32.93 -25.23
C GLN A 21 1.97 -31.79 -24.24
N GLN A 22 2.23 -30.57 -24.70
CA GLN A 22 2.55 -29.44 -23.82
C GLN A 22 1.59 -28.27 -24.02
N PRO A 23 1.21 -27.55 -22.93
CA PRO A 23 0.41 -26.32 -23.03
C PRO A 23 1.01 -25.26 -23.98
N SER A 24 2.33 -25.31 -24.16
CA SER A 24 3.08 -24.45 -25.10
C SER A 24 2.66 -24.60 -26.55
N ASP A 25 2.11 -25.74 -26.93
CA ASP A 25 1.70 -26.02 -28.31
C ASP A 25 0.41 -25.27 -28.67
N LEU A 26 -0.40 -24.91 -27.67
CA LEU A 26 -1.61 -24.09 -27.82
C LEU A 26 -1.34 -22.62 -27.48
N ILE A 27 -0.52 -22.36 -26.47
CA ILE A 27 -0.17 -21.00 -26.03
C ILE A 27 1.34 -20.85 -26.18
N TRP A 28 1.76 -20.30 -27.32
CA TRP A 28 3.18 -20.20 -27.66
C TRP A 28 4.00 -19.40 -26.63
N GLN A 29 3.38 -18.45 -25.92
CA GLN A 29 4.03 -17.70 -24.83
C GLN A 29 4.43 -18.59 -23.64
N LEU A 30 3.82 -19.77 -23.47
CA LEU A 30 4.19 -20.76 -22.45
C LEU A 30 5.38 -21.63 -22.88
N GLY A 31 5.76 -21.63 -24.17
CA GLY A 31 6.84 -22.49 -24.69
C GLY A 31 8.23 -22.15 -24.16
N ASP A 32 8.45 -20.89 -23.77
CA ASP A 32 9.70 -20.46 -23.15
C ASP A 32 9.43 -19.63 -21.91
N VAL A 33 8.87 -20.27 -20.88
CA VAL A 33 8.70 -19.65 -19.55
C VAL A 33 10.04 -19.10 -19.04
N ASN A 34 11.17 -19.75 -19.38
CA ASN A 34 12.48 -19.34 -18.93
C ASN A 34 12.97 -18.03 -19.56
N ARG A 35 12.43 -17.63 -20.73
CA ARG A 35 12.72 -16.33 -21.36
C ARG A 35 12.51 -15.14 -20.42
N TYR A 36 11.51 -15.23 -19.54
CA TYR A 36 11.17 -14.16 -18.62
C TYR A 36 11.92 -14.24 -17.29
N ARG A 37 12.65 -15.34 -17.04
CA ARG A 37 13.28 -15.62 -15.75
C ARG A 37 14.21 -14.47 -15.34
N PRO A 38 14.17 -14.03 -14.07
CA PRO A 38 15.08 -12.98 -13.60
C PRO A 38 16.54 -13.41 -13.80
N THR A 39 17.33 -12.55 -14.42
CA THR A 39 18.76 -12.79 -14.68
C THR A 39 19.64 -12.54 -13.45
N ARG A 40 19.12 -11.81 -12.46
CA ARG A 40 19.82 -11.44 -11.22
C ARG A 40 19.01 -11.90 -10.01
N SER A 41 19.63 -11.81 -8.83
CA SER A 41 18.99 -12.21 -7.57
C SER A 41 17.67 -11.45 -7.34
N PRO A 42 16.53 -12.16 -7.15
CA PRO A 42 15.25 -11.53 -6.87
C PRO A 42 15.23 -10.71 -5.57
N TYR A 43 16.07 -11.09 -4.60
CA TYR A 43 16.19 -10.40 -3.30
C TYR A 43 16.79 -9.00 -3.40
N LEU A 44 17.42 -8.65 -4.53
CA LEU A 44 17.95 -7.31 -4.80
C LEU A 44 16.97 -6.46 -5.64
N GLY A 45 15.73 -6.92 -5.83
CA GLY A 45 14.73 -6.21 -6.61
C GLY A 45 14.68 -6.58 -8.10
N TYR A 46 15.45 -7.57 -8.54
CA TYR A 46 15.48 -7.99 -9.94
C TYR A 46 14.42 -9.04 -10.30
N GLN A 47 13.35 -9.17 -9.51
CA GLN A 47 12.27 -10.09 -9.85
C GLN A 47 11.54 -9.63 -11.12
N ASN A 48 11.01 -10.58 -11.88
CA ASN A 48 10.14 -10.29 -13.02
C ASN A 48 8.76 -10.89 -12.77
N PHE A 49 7.75 -10.07 -12.47
CA PHE A 49 6.40 -10.56 -12.22
C PHE A 49 5.72 -11.11 -13.48
N THR A 50 6.17 -10.76 -14.68
CA THR A 50 5.73 -11.44 -15.92
C THR A 50 6.10 -12.91 -15.88
N TRP A 51 7.32 -13.24 -15.43
CA TRP A 51 7.76 -14.63 -15.27
C TRP A 51 6.91 -15.37 -14.25
N CYS A 52 6.66 -14.77 -13.10
CA CYS A 52 5.81 -15.33 -12.06
C CYS A 52 4.42 -15.66 -12.57
N CYS A 53 3.84 -14.74 -13.34
CA CYS A 53 2.51 -14.92 -13.88
C CYS A 53 2.45 -16.00 -14.95
N VAL A 54 3.37 -15.98 -15.93
CA VAL A 54 3.46 -17.00 -16.99
C VAL A 54 3.75 -18.38 -16.37
N LYS A 55 4.59 -18.44 -15.34
CA LYS A 55 4.88 -19.68 -14.61
C LYS A 55 3.68 -20.20 -13.84
N ALA A 56 2.91 -19.32 -13.19
CA ALA A 56 1.66 -19.70 -12.53
C ALA A 56 0.66 -20.31 -13.53
N VAL A 57 0.53 -19.69 -14.70
CA VAL A 57 -0.35 -20.18 -15.78
C VAL A 57 0.14 -21.52 -16.33
N ALA A 58 1.45 -21.67 -16.54
CA ALA A 58 2.03 -22.94 -16.99
C ALA A 58 1.80 -24.09 -15.99
N GLU A 59 1.83 -23.81 -14.68
CA GLU A 59 1.58 -24.84 -13.65
C GLU A 59 0.09 -25.16 -13.46
N ALA A 60 -0.79 -24.19 -13.70
CA ALA A 60 -2.23 -24.35 -13.56
C ALA A 60 -2.88 -25.12 -14.72
N LEU A 61 -2.22 -25.23 -15.87
CA LEU A 61 -2.76 -25.83 -17.09
C LEU A 61 -2.15 -27.20 -17.39
N GLU A 62 -2.98 -28.10 -17.90
CA GLU A 62 -2.59 -29.42 -18.38
C GLU A 62 -3.33 -29.73 -19.69
N VAL A 63 -2.68 -30.44 -20.61
CA VAL A 63 -3.33 -30.89 -21.85
C VAL A 63 -3.84 -32.31 -21.62
N LYS A 64 -5.16 -32.50 -21.62
CA LYS A 64 -5.80 -33.83 -21.54
C LYS A 64 -6.55 -34.10 -22.84
N SER A 65 -6.17 -35.19 -23.52
CA SER A 65 -6.81 -35.61 -24.78
C SER A 65 -6.82 -34.52 -25.87
N GLY A 66 -5.80 -33.66 -25.91
CA GLY A 66 -5.69 -32.55 -26.86
C GLY A 66 -6.53 -31.31 -26.51
N LEU A 67 -7.17 -31.29 -25.34
CA LEU A 67 -7.90 -30.13 -24.81
C LEU A 67 -7.14 -29.51 -23.64
N LEU A 68 -7.13 -28.18 -23.58
CA LEU A 68 -6.53 -27.42 -22.48
C LEU A 68 -7.51 -27.45 -21.30
N GLU A 69 -7.09 -28.03 -20.18
CA GLU A 69 -7.88 -28.11 -18.96
C GLU A 69 -7.07 -27.56 -17.78
N PHE A 70 -7.77 -27.09 -16.75
CA PHE A 70 -7.11 -26.76 -15.49
C PHE A 70 -6.67 -28.03 -14.77
N ARG A 71 -5.49 -28.00 -14.18
CA ARG A 71 -5.02 -29.06 -13.29
C ARG A 71 -5.94 -29.08 -12.05
N PRO A 72 -6.38 -30.26 -11.58
CA PRO A 72 -7.26 -30.34 -10.41
C PRO A 72 -6.65 -29.62 -9.19
N GLY A 73 -7.41 -28.69 -8.61
CA GLY A 73 -6.98 -27.87 -7.47
C GLY A 73 -6.37 -26.51 -7.84
N TYR A 74 -6.30 -26.16 -9.13
CA TYR A 74 -5.77 -24.89 -9.63
C TYR A 74 -6.83 -24.01 -10.30
N ASP A 75 -8.11 -24.39 -10.23
CA ASP A 75 -9.22 -23.74 -10.95
C ASP A 75 -9.40 -22.27 -10.54
N ASP A 76 -9.07 -21.93 -9.29
CA ASP A 76 -9.16 -20.56 -8.76
C ASP A 76 -7.96 -19.68 -9.12
N TRP A 77 -6.93 -20.23 -9.79
CA TRP A 77 -5.70 -19.49 -10.05
C TRP A 77 -5.83 -18.49 -11.19
N ILE A 78 -6.73 -18.73 -12.13
CA ILE A 78 -6.91 -17.88 -13.30
C ILE A 78 -8.39 -17.53 -13.39
N VAL A 79 -8.72 -16.27 -13.15
CA VAL A 79 -10.10 -15.78 -13.26
C VAL A 79 -10.35 -15.35 -14.70
N LEU A 80 -11.14 -16.16 -15.42
CA LEU A 80 -11.56 -15.94 -16.80
C LEU A 80 -13.00 -15.43 -16.84
N ASP A 81 -13.36 -14.67 -17.88
CA ASP A 81 -14.69 -14.05 -18.02
C ASP A 81 -15.81 -15.09 -18.16
N SER A 82 -15.60 -16.13 -18.98
CA SER A 82 -16.58 -17.22 -19.14
C SER A 82 -16.30 -18.42 -18.24
N GLY A 83 -15.17 -18.41 -17.52
CA GLY A 83 -14.68 -19.55 -16.73
C GLY A 83 -14.10 -20.71 -17.57
N ASN A 84 -14.10 -20.60 -18.90
CA ASN A 84 -13.56 -21.63 -19.78
C ASN A 84 -12.13 -21.31 -20.20
N VAL A 85 -11.29 -22.35 -20.21
CA VAL A 85 -9.88 -22.27 -20.61
C VAL A 85 -9.70 -21.76 -22.06
N SER A 86 -10.70 -21.95 -22.91
CA SER A 86 -10.74 -21.43 -24.29
C SER A 86 -10.55 -19.91 -24.37
N ASP A 87 -11.02 -19.16 -23.36
CA ASP A 87 -10.84 -17.70 -23.30
C ASP A 87 -9.36 -17.32 -23.25
N LEU A 88 -8.52 -18.19 -22.66
CA LEU A 88 -7.08 -17.94 -22.58
C LEU A 88 -6.40 -17.98 -23.96
N VAL A 89 -6.92 -18.80 -24.88
CA VAL A 89 -6.50 -18.80 -26.28
C VAL A 89 -6.95 -17.50 -26.97
N GLU A 90 -8.19 -17.05 -26.71
CA GLU A 90 -8.67 -15.77 -27.24
C GLU A 90 -7.85 -14.57 -26.72
N TYR A 91 -7.49 -14.54 -25.43
CA TYR A 91 -6.61 -13.51 -24.87
C TYR A 91 -5.21 -13.55 -25.49
N THR A 92 -4.72 -14.75 -25.79
CA THR A 92 -3.43 -14.97 -26.47
C THR A 92 -3.46 -14.41 -27.90
N ASP A 93 -4.50 -14.72 -28.67
CA ASP A 93 -4.68 -14.24 -30.03
C ASP A 93 -4.92 -12.72 -30.08
N SER A 94 -5.58 -12.18 -29.05
CA SER A 94 -5.87 -10.74 -28.91
C SER A 94 -4.70 -9.92 -28.35
N SER A 95 -3.53 -10.52 -28.13
CA SER A 95 -2.36 -9.88 -27.49
C SER A 95 -2.61 -9.31 -26.08
N LEU A 96 -3.65 -9.80 -25.40
CA LEU A 96 -4.00 -9.48 -24.02
C LEU A 96 -3.28 -10.37 -22.99
N PHE A 97 -2.46 -11.31 -23.47
CA PHE A 97 -1.56 -12.17 -22.72
C PHE A 97 -0.15 -12.10 -23.37
N PRO A 98 0.95 -11.97 -22.61
CA PRO A 98 1.15 -12.26 -21.18
C PRO A 98 0.65 -11.18 -20.22
N CYS A 99 0.76 -11.41 -18.91
CA CYS A 99 0.17 -10.59 -17.84
C CYS A 99 0.65 -9.13 -17.73
N THR A 100 1.54 -8.69 -18.61
CA THR A 100 1.96 -7.29 -18.77
C THR A 100 1.32 -6.62 -20.00
N ALA A 101 0.32 -7.25 -20.62
CA ALA A 101 -0.38 -6.68 -21.75
C ALA A 101 -1.14 -5.42 -21.34
N THR A 102 -1.05 -4.39 -22.20
CA THR A 102 -1.78 -3.13 -22.04
C THR A 102 -3.14 -3.23 -22.72
N TYR A 103 -4.13 -2.49 -22.21
CA TYR A 103 -5.44 -2.39 -22.85
C TYR A 103 -5.32 -1.97 -24.32
N VAL A 104 -5.88 -2.78 -25.21
CA VAL A 104 -6.04 -2.43 -26.62
C VAL A 104 -7.18 -1.41 -26.73
N LYS A 105 -6.95 -0.31 -27.46
CA LYS A 105 -7.91 0.78 -27.61
C LYS A 105 -9.23 0.25 -28.20
N GLY A 106 -10.31 0.31 -27.42
CA GLY A 106 -11.64 -0.16 -27.81
C GLY A 106 -12.06 -1.51 -27.20
N ASN A 107 -11.16 -2.21 -26.51
CA ASN A 107 -11.50 -3.41 -25.73
C ASN A 107 -11.16 -3.21 -24.25
N ASN A 108 -12.19 -3.14 -23.41
CA ASN A 108 -12.06 -2.93 -21.97
C ASN A 108 -11.91 -4.23 -21.17
N LYS A 109 -11.89 -5.40 -21.83
CA LYS A 109 -11.83 -6.71 -21.15
C LYS A 109 -10.52 -6.95 -20.38
N GLY A 110 -9.44 -6.22 -20.69
CA GLY A 110 -8.17 -6.32 -19.96
C GLY A 110 -7.48 -7.67 -20.10
N THR A 111 -6.44 -7.88 -19.31
CA THR A 111 -5.72 -9.17 -19.20
C THR A 111 -6.41 -10.07 -18.17
N PRO A 112 -6.40 -11.40 -18.33
CA PRO A 112 -6.95 -12.31 -17.33
C PRO A 112 -6.27 -12.13 -15.96
N ILE A 113 -7.06 -12.21 -14.89
CA ILE A 113 -6.54 -12.00 -13.53
C ILE A 113 -5.98 -13.31 -13.01
N VAL A 114 -4.67 -13.38 -12.83
CA VAL A 114 -3.99 -14.54 -12.23
C VAL A 114 -3.85 -14.32 -10.72
N ARG A 115 -4.45 -15.19 -9.93
CA ARG A 115 -4.50 -15.15 -8.46
C ARG A 115 -3.87 -16.41 -7.88
N VAL A 116 -2.66 -16.31 -7.37
CA VAL A 116 -1.98 -17.46 -6.77
C VAL A 116 -2.06 -17.43 -5.24
N PRO A 117 -2.09 -18.60 -4.57
CA PRO A 117 -1.94 -18.66 -3.12
C PRO A 117 -0.64 -18.01 -2.67
N TYR A 118 -0.68 -17.25 -1.58
CA TYR A 118 0.50 -16.52 -1.07
C TYR A 118 1.69 -17.45 -0.82
N LYS A 119 1.45 -18.67 -0.31
CA LYS A 119 2.49 -19.67 -0.07
C LYS A 119 3.26 -20.01 -1.35
N TRP A 120 2.54 -20.32 -2.43
CA TRP A 120 3.16 -20.58 -3.73
C TRP A 120 3.92 -19.36 -4.25
N PHE A 121 3.34 -18.17 -4.13
CA PHE A 121 3.98 -16.93 -4.57
C PHE A 121 5.29 -16.65 -3.82
N ALA A 122 5.30 -16.83 -2.49
CA ALA A 122 6.48 -16.63 -1.67
C ALA A 122 7.60 -17.64 -2.00
N ASP A 123 7.23 -18.90 -2.26
CA ASP A 123 8.18 -19.98 -2.55
C ASP A 123 8.75 -19.88 -3.97
N VAL A 124 7.91 -19.59 -4.96
CA VAL A 124 8.31 -19.57 -6.39
C VAL A 124 8.85 -18.21 -6.83
N CYS A 125 8.31 -17.14 -6.26
CA CYS A 125 8.55 -15.77 -6.66
C CYS A 125 9.01 -14.87 -5.50
N PRO A 126 10.16 -15.17 -4.86
CA PRO A 126 10.66 -14.35 -3.77
C PRO A 126 11.10 -12.96 -4.27
N GLY A 127 11.15 -12.01 -3.34
CA GLY A 127 11.64 -10.65 -3.60
C GLY A 127 10.58 -9.74 -4.21
N TRP A 128 11.05 -8.69 -4.89
CA TRP A 128 10.22 -7.66 -5.50
C TRP A 128 10.75 -7.29 -6.88
N GLN A 129 9.88 -6.78 -7.74
CA GLN A 129 10.28 -6.23 -9.03
C GLN A 129 10.56 -4.73 -8.88
N LEU A 130 11.71 -4.28 -9.35
CA LEU A 130 11.96 -2.85 -9.56
C LEU A 130 10.98 -2.32 -10.60
N ASN A 131 10.37 -1.18 -10.29
CA ASN A 131 9.46 -0.55 -11.23
C ASN A 131 10.20 -0.20 -12.53
N ASP A 132 9.53 -0.41 -13.66
CA ASP A 132 10.09 -0.04 -14.95
C ASP A 132 10.22 1.49 -15.01
N ASN A 133 11.36 1.98 -15.51
CA ASN A 133 11.66 3.41 -15.62
C ASN A 133 10.64 4.14 -16.52
N THR A 134 9.91 3.39 -17.33
CA THR A 134 8.84 3.86 -18.21
C THR A 134 7.56 4.26 -17.48
N ASN A 135 7.30 3.69 -16.28
CA ASN A 135 6.07 3.95 -15.52
C ASN A 135 6.33 4.89 -14.34
N LEU A 136 6.86 6.08 -14.66
CA LEU A 136 7.20 7.11 -13.69
C LEU A 136 5.94 7.66 -12.99
N ASN A 137 4.78 7.63 -13.66
CA ASN A 137 3.49 8.05 -13.11
C ASN A 137 3.08 7.26 -11.86
N ALA A 138 3.41 5.96 -11.80
CA ALA A 138 3.08 5.12 -10.64
C ALA A 138 3.80 5.58 -9.36
N TRP A 139 5.02 6.09 -9.46
CA TRP A 139 5.78 6.64 -8.32
C TRP A 139 5.49 8.11 -8.08
N LEU A 140 5.31 8.87 -9.16
CA LEU A 140 5.13 10.30 -9.08
C LEU A 140 3.84 10.63 -8.34
N GLN A 141 2.80 9.80 -8.43
CA GLN A 141 1.52 10.13 -7.79
C GLN A 141 1.58 10.11 -6.25
N PRO A 142 2.07 9.04 -5.57
CA PRO A 142 2.26 9.08 -4.11
C PRO A 142 3.34 10.09 -3.69
N LEU A 143 4.42 10.18 -4.47
CA LEU A 143 5.56 11.03 -4.15
C LEU A 143 5.24 12.52 -4.29
N SER A 144 4.52 12.93 -5.33
CA SER A 144 4.07 14.32 -5.51
C SER A 144 2.98 14.71 -4.53
N GLY A 145 2.07 13.79 -4.22
CA GLY A 145 0.99 14.00 -3.23
C GLY A 145 1.52 14.34 -1.84
N PHE A 146 2.72 13.86 -1.49
CA PHE A 146 3.32 14.09 -0.18
C PHE A 146 4.49 15.09 -0.20
N ILE A 147 5.37 15.03 -1.19
CA ILE A 147 6.54 15.92 -1.28
C ILE A 147 6.11 17.34 -1.56
N LEU A 148 5.15 17.57 -2.46
CA LEU A 148 4.79 18.92 -2.86
C LEU A 148 4.23 19.72 -1.66
N PRO A 149 3.28 19.20 -0.86
CA PRO A 149 2.84 19.88 0.36
C PRO A 149 3.96 20.05 1.39
N ALA A 150 4.85 19.07 1.57
CA ALA A 150 5.96 19.14 2.52
C ALA A 150 6.97 20.25 2.13
N VAL A 151 7.30 20.37 0.85
CA VAL A 151 8.16 21.43 0.31
C VAL A 151 7.49 22.79 0.49
N ILE A 152 6.21 22.92 0.13
CA ILE A 152 5.45 24.17 0.32
C ILE A 152 5.44 24.56 1.80
N PHE A 153 5.22 23.61 2.71
CA PHE A 153 5.25 23.84 4.16
C PHE A 153 6.63 24.31 4.64
N CYS A 154 7.70 23.64 4.19
CA CYS A 154 9.08 24.01 4.53
C CYS A 154 9.48 25.42 4.04
N LEU A 155 8.92 25.86 2.91
CA LEU A 155 9.18 27.19 2.34
C LEU A 155 8.27 28.28 2.91
N SER A 156 7.01 27.96 3.24
CA SER A 156 6.01 28.95 3.65
C SER A 156 6.03 29.25 5.15
N VAL A 157 6.37 28.28 6.00
CA VAL A 157 6.43 28.50 7.45
C VAL A 157 7.72 29.25 7.80
N PRO A 158 7.64 30.45 8.39
CA PRO A 158 8.83 31.23 8.72
C PRO A 158 9.67 30.48 9.76
N ARG A 159 10.82 29.95 9.31
CA ARG A 159 11.74 29.18 10.14
C ARG A 159 12.40 30.08 11.18
N ARG A 160 12.28 29.68 12.46
CA ARG A 160 12.89 30.39 13.60
C ARG A 160 14.42 30.27 13.62
N ARG A 161 14.97 29.18 13.09
CA ARG A 161 16.42 28.96 12.92
C ARG A 161 16.73 28.93 11.43
N LYS A 162 17.59 29.86 11.00
CA LYS A 162 18.11 29.91 9.64
C LYS A 162 19.61 29.72 9.74
N LEU A 163 20.19 28.83 8.93
CA LEU A 163 21.64 28.80 8.79
C LEU A 163 22.08 30.16 8.24
N GLY A 164 22.77 30.92 9.08
CA GLY A 164 23.23 32.25 8.74
C GLY A 164 24.31 32.13 7.67
N VAL A 165 24.03 32.56 6.44
CA VAL A 165 25.07 32.66 5.43
C VAL A 165 26.04 33.75 5.88
N PRO A 166 27.33 33.43 6.08
CA PRO A 166 28.28 34.41 6.58
C PRO A 166 28.34 35.60 5.62
N ARG A 167 28.15 36.81 6.17
CA ARG A 167 28.14 38.07 5.38
C ARG A 167 29.42 38.29 4.61
N ALA A 168 30.52 37.64 5.01
CA ALA A 168 31.79 37.63 4.30
C ALA A 168 31.67 37.07 2.87
N LEU A 169 30.72 36.17 2.60
CA LEU A 169 30.49 35.64 1.24
C LEU A 169 29.81 36.64 0.30
N PHE A 170 29.23 37.72 0.84
CA PHE A 170 28.50 38.75 0.10
C PHE A 170 28.98 40.17 0.44
N SER A 171 30.24 40.32 0.86
CA SER A 171 30.77 41.64 1.15
C SER A 171 30.72 42.51 -0.12
N PRO A 172 30.05 43.68 -0.10
CA PRO A 172 29.86 44.52 -1.29
C PRO A 172 31.18 45.01 -1.90
N GLU A 173 32.28 44.99 -1.13
CA GLU A 173 33.62 45.32 -1.62
C GLU A 173 34.17 44.27 -2.61
N LEU A 174 33.78 43.00 -2.49
CA LEU A 174 34.17 41.93 -3.43
C LEU A 174 33.56 42.14 -4.82
N ALA A 175 32.37 42.77 -4.89
CA ALA A 175 31.70 43.06 -6.15
C ALA A 175 32.30 44.29 -6.88
N ARG A 176 33.01 45.17 -6.17
CA ARG A 176 33.52 46.43 -6.72
C ARG A 176 34.84 46.27 -7.48
N ASN A 177 35.70 45.34 -7.09
CA ASN A 177 37.05 45.19 -7.66
C ASN A 177 37.16 44.21 -8.85
N GLY A 178 36.08 44.03 -9.63
CA GLY A 178 36.16 43.30 -10.91
C GLY A 178 36.32 41.77 -10.81
N SER A 179 36.22 41.18 -9.62
CA SER A 179 36.39 39.73 -9.43
C SER A 179 35.05 38.99 -9.50
N TYR A 180 34.37 39.07 -10.65
CA TYR A 180 33.15 38.31 -10.94
C TYR A 180 33.37 36.79 -10.74
N LEU A 181 34.60 36.32 -10.94
CA LEU A 181 35.02 34.94 -10.73
C LEU A 181 35.00 34.48 -9.25
N VAL A 182 35.10 35.40 -8.28
CA VAL A 182 35.06 35.07 -6.84
C VAL A 182 33.62 35.05 -6.30
N VAL A 183 32.71 35.79 -6.94
CA VAL A 183 31.28 35.80 -6.57
C VAL A 183 30.62 34.45 -6.89
N LEU A 184 30.99 33.82 -8.01
CA LEU A 184 30.44 32.55 -8.45
C LEU A 184 30.61 31.40 -7.42
N PRO A 185 31.82 31.08 -6.92
CA PRO A 185 31.99 30.05 -5.89
C PRO A 185 31.31 30.41 -4.56
N GLY A 186 31.25 31.70 -4.21
CA GLY A 186 30.53 32.16 -3.02
C GLY A 186 29.02 31.91 -3.11
N ALA A 187 28.42 32.17 -4.27
CA ALA A 187 27.02 31.89 -4.56
C ALA A 187 26.72 30.37 -4.57
N ILE A 188 27.61 29.56 -5.15
CA ILE A 188 27.49 28.10 -5.15
C ILE A 188 27.54 27.58 -3.71
N LEU A 189 28.49 28.03 -2.89
CA LEU A 189 28.62 27.61 -1.49
C LEU A 189 27.40 28.00 -0.65
N ALA A 190 26.89 29.22 -0.84
CA ALA A 190 25.65 29.67 -0.21
C ALA A 190 24.44 28.82 -0.66
N GLY A 191 24.38 28.47 -1.95
CA GLY A 191 23.37 27.57 -2.51
C GLY A 191 23.42 26.19 -1.85
N ILE A 192 24.61 25.59 -1.74
CA ILE A 192 24.81 24.29 -1.08
C ILE A 192 24.34 24.33 0.38
N MET A 193 24.71 25.37 1.14
CA MET A 193 24.27 25.56 2.52
C MET A 193 22.74 25.60 2.64
N VAL A 194 22.07 26.36 1.76
CA VAL A 194 20.61 26.45 1.73
C VAL A 194 19.97 25.13 1.30
N SER A 195 20.56 24.41 0.34
CA SER A 195 20.10 23.09 -0.09
C SER A 195 20.20 22.08 1.06
N ILE A 196 21.31 22.03 1.79
CA ILE A 196 21.50 21.13 2.94
C ILE A 196 20.45 21.44 4.03
N ASP A 197 20.26 22.71 4.36
CA ASP A 197 19.22 23.14 5.31
C ASP A 197 17.83 22.64 4.89
N THR A 198 17.50 22.82 3.61
CA THR A 198 16.22 22.38 3.04
C THR A 198 16.08 20.86 3.08
N ILE A 199 17.14 20.11 2.78
CA ILE A 199 17.15 18.64 2.85
C ILE A 199 16.92 18.16 4.28
N ILE A 200 17.60 18.74 5.27
CA ILE A 200 17.43 18.37 6.70
C ILE A 200 15.99 18.61 7.15
N TRP A 201 15.40 19.75 6.76
CA TRP A 201 14.01 20.07 7.07
C TRP A 201 13.03 19.11 6.37
N LEU A 202 13.26 18.78 5.10
CA LEU A 202 12.46 17.78 4.39
C LEU A 202 12.55 16.41 5.06
N CYS A 203 13.76 15.94 5.42
CA CYS A 203 13.95 14.70 6.16
C CYS A 203 13.17 14.71 7.50
N THR A 204 13.17 15.85 8.20
CA THR A 204 12.42 16.00 9.46
C THR A 204 10.90 15.92 9.23
N CYS A 205 10.39 16.62 8.21
CA CYS A 205 8.97 16.51 7.83
C CYS A 205 8.59 15.08 7.44
N PHE A 206 9.44 14.40 6.66
CA PHE A 206 9.26 13.00 6.30
C PHE A 206 9.29 12.07 7.52
N ALA A 207 10.18 12.30 8.48
CA ALA A 207 10.28 11.49 9.68
C ALA A 207 9.02 11.58 10.55
N PHE A 208 8.40 12.77 10.64
CA PHE A 208 7.19 12.97 11.45
C PHE A 208 5.89 12.65 10.72
N ALA A 209 5.76 13.02 9.45
CA ALA A 209 4.55 12.79 8.68
C ALA A 209 4.54 11.42 7.97
N GLY A 210 5.70 10.78 7.80
CA GLY A 210 5.84 9.45 7.21
C GLY A 210 5.05 8.36 7.96
N PRO A 211 5.17 8.24 9.30
CA PRO A 211 4.37 7.29 10.07
C PRO A 211 2.86 7.51 9.92
N MET A 212 2.42 8.77 9.89
CA MET A 212 1.01 9.11 9.68
C MET A 212 0.53 8.73 8.27
N MET A 213 1.34 8.98 7.23
CA MET A 213 1.02 8.60 5.86
C MET A 213 0.99 7.07 5.68
N LEU A 214 1.95 6.36 6.27
CA LEU A 214 1.99 4.89 6.22
C LEU A 214 0.79 4.27 6.93
N SER A 215 0.36 4.84 8.06
CA SER A 215 -0.88 4.44 8.75
C SER A 215 -2.10 4.60 7.85
N GLY A 216 -2.25 5.78 7.23
CA GLY A 216 -3.38 6.04 6.32
C GLY A 216 -3.38 5.13 5.08
N LEU A 217 -2.21 4.83 4.52
CA LEU A 217 -2.09 3.89 3.40
C LEU A 217 -2.45 2.45 3.83
N TYR A 218 -1.97 2.02 5.00
CA TYR A 218 -2.27 0.71 5.55
C TYR A 218 -3.77 0.53 5.80
N GLU A 219 -4.42 1.53 6.39
CA GLU A 219 -5.87 1.56 6.61
C GLU A 219 -6.64 1.48 5.28
N ALA A 220 -6.27 2.29 4.29
CA ALA A 220 -6.92 2.25 2.97
C ALA A 220 -6.78 0.88 2.28
N LEU A 221 -5.63 0.21 2.41
CA LEU A 221 -5.42 -1.14 1.90
C LEU A 221 -6.28 -2.17 2.63
N LEU A 222 -6.42 -2.03 3.96
CA LEU A 222 -7.24 -2.91 4.78
C LEU A 222 -8.72 -2.74 4.44
N ASP A 223 -9.20 -1.50 4.31
CA ASP A 223 -10.56 -1.18 3.89
C ASP A 223 -10.89 -1.79 2.53
N ASN A 224 -9.96 -1.72 1.57
CA ASN A 224 -10.16 -2.32 0.25
C ASN A 224 -10.30 -3.86 0.34
N ARG A 225 -9.51 -4.52 1.19
CA ARG A 225 -9.64 -5.97 1.42
C ARG A 225 -10.98 -6.33 2.08
N ILE A 226 -11.44 -5.54 3.05
CA ILE A 226 -12.75 -5.74 3.67
C ILE A 226 -13.85 -5.56 2.63
N LEU A 227 -13.78 -4.52 1.79
CA LEU A 227 -14.75 -4.29 0.73
C LEU A 227 -14.80 -5.43 -0.28
N ASP A 228 -13.67 -6.00 -0.68
CA ASP A 228 -13.65 -7.15 -1.58
C ASP A 228 -14.25 -8.40 -0.93
N PHE A 229 -13.96 -8.65 0.35
CA PHE A 229 -14.61 -9.71 1.10
C PHE A 229 -16.14 -9.50 1.20
N VAL A 230 -16.58 -8.27 1.46
CA VAL A 230 -18.01 -7.91 1.52
C VAL A 230 -18.67 -8.12 0.14
N LYS A 231 -18.03 -7.69 -0.95
CA LYS A 231 -18.54 -7.92 -2.32
C LYS A 231 -18.72 -9.40 -2.61
N GLU A 232 -17.75 -10.23 -2.26
CA GLU A 232 -17.82 -11.67 -2.45
C GLU A 232 -18.96 -12.30 -1.64
N LYS A 233 -19.09 -11.92 -0.36
CA LYS A 233 -20.17 -12.40 0.52
C LYS A 233 -21.57 -11.91 0.09
N ILE A 234 -21.66 -10.69 -0.46
CA ILE A 234 -22.90 -10.17 -1.05
C ILE A 234 -23.29 -10.99 -2.28
N ARG A 235 -22.33 -11.31 -3.17
CA ARG A 235 -22.55 -12.12 -4.37
C ARG A 235 -23.09 -13.50 -4.02
N ASN A 236 -22.56 -14.12 -2.96
CA ASN A 236 -22.97 -15.44 -2.50
C ASN A 236 -24.30 -15.44 -1.71
N ARG A 237 -25.04 -14.30 -1.67
CA ARG A 237 -26.30 -14.08 -0.94
C ARG A 237 -26.31 -14.49 0.53
N ASN A 238 -25.14 -14.59 1.16
CA ASN A 238 -25.00 -15.14 2.50
C ASN A 238 -25.01 -14.08 3.62
N LEU A 239 -25.32 -12.82 3.30
CA LEU A 239 -25.37 -11.71 4.26
C LEU A 239 -26.71 -10.98 4.22
N THR A 240 -27.33 -10.86 5.39
CA THR A 240 -28.50 -10.01 5.63
C THR A 240 -28.14 -8.53 5.47
N LEU A 241 -29.13 -7.69 5.16
CA LEU A 241 -28.93 -6.26 4.91
C LEU A 241 -28.35 -5.53 6.14
N ASP A 242 -28.76 -5.93 7.34
CA ASP A 242 -28.25 -5.40 8.61
C ASP A 242 -26.74 -5.63 8.79
N MET A 243 -26.24 -6.83 8.47
CA MET A 243 -24.81 -7.15 8.51
C MET A 243 -24.00 -6.31 7.51
N ARG A 244 -24.56 -6.03 6.32
CA ARG A 244 -23.91 -5.20 5.30
C ARG A 244 -23.76 -3.75 5.77
N CYS A 245 -24.82 -3.19 6.35
CA CYS A 245 -24.77 -1.85 6.93
C CYS A 245 -23.76 -1.75 8.06
N ARG A 246 -23.70 -2.75 8.95
CA ARG A 246 -22.70 -2.78 10.04
C ARG A 246 -21.27 -2.87 9.53
N LEU A 247 -21.00 -3.72 8.53
CA LEU A 247 -19.66 -3.84 7.93
C LEU A 247 -19.23 -2.56 7.22
N LEU A 248 -20.13 -1.93 6.44
CA LEU A 248 -19.85 -0.64 5.81
C LEU A 248 -19.62 0.47 6.85
N MET A 249 -20.35 0.43 7.97
CA MET A 249 -20.16 1.38 9.07
C MET A 249 -18.82 1.19 9.78
N ILE A 250 -18.36 -0.05 9.97
CA ILE A 250 -17.02 -0.35 10.53
C ILE A 250 -15.92 0.20 9.62
N VAL A 251 -16.03 0.03 8.29
CA VAL A 251 -15.10 0.60 7.32
C VAL A 251 -15.11 2.14 7.37
N LEU A 252 -16.29 2.76 7.45
CA LEU A 252 -16.44 4.22 7.53
C LEU A 252 -15.90 4.84 8.83
N ILE A 253 -16.03 4.13 9.95
CA ILE A 253 -15.49 4.57 11.24
C ILE A 253 -13.96 4.45 11.25
N GLY A 254 -13.40 3.64 10.35
CA GLY A 254 -12.00 3.25 10.34
C GLY A 254 -11.72 2.21 11.41
N ASN A 255 -10.74 1.36 11.17
CA ASN A 255 -10.22 0.45 12.18
C ASN A 255 -9.31 1.24 13.13
N LEU A 256 -9.90 2.24 13.81
CA LEU A 256 -9.25 2.98 14.88
C LEU A 256 -9.10 1.97 16.02
N ASP A 257 -7.96 1.26 16.03
CA ASP A 257 -7.52 0.49 17.17
C ASP A 257 -7.33 1.49 18.31
N LEU A 258 -8.43 1.78 19.02
CA LEU A 258 -8.39 2.22 20.39
C LEU A 258 -7.85 1.02 21.15
N ALA A 259 -6.53 0.81 21.03
CA ALA A 259 -5.71 0.29 22.10
C ALA A 259 -5.84 1.28 23.27
N LEU A 260 -7.05 1.32 23.85
CA LEU A 260 -7.28 1.78 25.20
C LEU A 260 -6.53 0.78 26.03
N ASP A 261 -5.34 1.20 26.43
CA ASP A 261 -4.47 0.60 27.42
C ASP A 261 -5.17 -0.55 28.14
N GLU A 262 -4.76 -1.78 27.81
CA GLU A 262 -4.85 -2.91 28.72
C GLU A 262 -3.93 -2.58 29.90
N SER A 263 -4.38 -1.59 30.68
CA SER A 263 -3.75 -1.07 31.86
C SER A 263 -3.88 -2.16 32.89
N GLN A 264 -2.83 -2.98 32.93
CA GLN A 264 -2.21 -3.48 34.15
C GLN A 264 -3.13 -3.48 35.39
N ASP A 265 -4.21 -4.26 35.39
CA ASP A 265 -4.86 -4.65 36.64
C ASP A 265 -4.17 -5.89 37.22
N LYS A 266 -2.85 -5.78 37.34
CA LYS A 266 -2.04 -6.63 38.21
C LYS A 266 -1.55 -5.78 39.37
N THR A 267 -2.47 -5.05 40.01
CA THR A 267 -2.27 -4.66 41.41
C THR A 267 -2.42 -5.92 42.25
N THR A 268 -1.34 -6.69 42.28
CA THR A 268 -1.17 -7.83 43.16
C THR A 268 -1.18 -7.26 44.59
N VAL A 269 -2.32 -7.40 45.27
CA VAL A 269 -2.41 -7.21 46.72
C VAL A 269 -1.44 -8.20 47.35
N GLN A 270 -0.27 -7.70 47.72
CA GLN A 270 0.73 -8.41 48.51
C GLN A 270 0.20 -8.51 49.95
N SER A 271 -0.76 -9.41 50.18
CA SER A 271 -1.14 -9.82 51.53
C SER A 271 0.01 -10.66 52.10
N LYS A 272 0.75 -10.06 53.04
CA LYS A 272 1.74 -10.74 53.87
C LYS A 272 1.08 -11.92 54.57
N GLY A 273 1.55 -13.13 54.25
CA GLY A 273 1.24 -14.33 55.00
C GLY A 273 1.78 -14.25 56.42
N ILE A 274 0.89 -14.55 57.38
CA ILE A 274 1.23 -15.16 58.66
C ILE A 274 0.81 -16.63 58.55
N GLN A 275 1.78 -17.50 58.79
CA GLN A 275 1.74 -18.96 58.93
C GLN A 275 0.68 -19.42 59.96
N SER A 276 -0.23 -20.36 59.64
CA SER A 276 -0.15 -21.83 59.82
C SER A 276 -1.41 -22.30 60.60
N PRO A 277 -1.67 -23.60 60.81
CA PRO A 277 -2.06 -24.63 59.84
C PRO A 277 -3.38 -25.34 60.27
N SER A 278 -3.80 -26.34 59.48
CA SER A 278 -4.58 -27.56 59.84
C SER A 278 -5.97 -27.73 59.18
N GLN A 279 -6.09 -28.88 58.50
CA GLN A 279 -7.15 -29.91 58.70
C GLN A 279 -8.13 -30.20 57.54
N ASP A 280 -7.83 -31.33 56.86
CA ASP A 280 -8.68 -32.40 56.29
C ASP A 280 -10.18 -32.17 56.02
N ARG A 281 -10.63 -32.39 54.76
CA ARG A 281 -11.60 -33.46 54.37
C ARG A 281 -11.97 -33.52 52.88
N LEU A 282 -12.42 -34.72 52.51
CA LEU A 282 -12.76 -35.32 51.20
C LEU A 282 -13.89 -34.67 50.35
N ALA A 283 -13.64 -34.63 49.04
CA ALA A 283 -14.44 -35.16 47.89
C ALA A 283 -15.89 -34.63 47.61
N PRO A 284 -16.58 -35.02 46.50
CA PRO A 284 -16.78 -34.19 45.30
C PRO A 284 -18.26 -34.05 44.82
N THR A 285 -18.64 -32.98 44.11
CA THR A 285 -19.84 -32.99 43.21
C THR A 285 -19.94 -31.76 42.29
N GLU A 286 -19.92 -32.03 40.98
CA GLU A 286 -20.80 -31.59 39.86
C GLU A 286 -21.42 -30.17 39.71
N PRO A 287 -21.85 -29.81 38.46
CA PRO A 287 -21.87 -28.44 37.94
C PRO A 287 -23.26 -27.78 37.97
N THR A 288 -23.31 -26.46 38.01
CA THR A 288 -24.51 -25.70 37.61
C THR A 288 -24.13 -24.30 37.10
N SER A 289 -24.50 -24.02 35.85
CA SER A 289 -24.57 -22.68 35.23
C SER A 289 -25.99 -22.11 35.38
N PRO A 290 -26.31 -20.92 34.83
CA PRO A 290 -25.91 -19.57 35.21
C PRO A 290 -27.13 -18.75 35.74
N PRO A 291 -26.97 -17.48 36.13
CA PRO A 291 -27.69 -16.46 35.34
C PRO A 291 -26.93 -15.13 35.17
N CYS A 292 -27.15 -14.51 34.01
CA CYS A 292 -26.80 -13.10 33.75
C CYS A 292 -27.56 -12.15 34.69
N PRO A 293 -26.92 -11.04 35.09
CA PRO A 293 -27.62 -9.80 35.37
C PRO A 293 -27.19 -8.71 34.38
N SER A 294 -28.16 -8.20 33.64
CA SER A 294 -28.16 -6.87 33.06
C SER A 294 -28.01 -5.83 34.17
N THR A 295 -26.98 -4.98 34.12
CA THR A 295 -27.00 -3.70 34.83
C THR A 295 -26.28 -2.62 34.03
N THR A 296 -27.08 -1.67 33.59
CA THR A 296 -26.79 -0.35 33.08
C THR A 296 -25.80 0.39 33.98
N THR A 297 -24.66 0.85 33.47
CA THR A 297 -23.88 1.89 34.18
C THR A 297 -23.12 2.82 33.21
N LYS A 298 -23.65 4.05 33.17
CA LYS A 298 -23.02 5.36 32.90
C LYS A 298 -21.93 5.47 31.82
N VAL A 299 -22.40 5.96 30.66
CA VAL A 299 -21.64 6.78 29.71
C VAL A 299 -21.18 8.06 30.41
N GLN A 300 -19.91 8.15 30.80
CA GLN A 300 -19.33 9.41 31.27
C GLN A 300 -17.80 9.43 31.13
N SER A 301 -17.29 9.55 29.90
CA SER A 301 -15.87 9.92 29.69
C SER A 301 -15.58 10.61 28.36
N SER A 302 -16.40 10.43 27.32
CA SER A 302 -16.16 10.98 25.98
C SER A 302 -16.54 12.45 25.78
N GLN A 303 -17.30 13.07 26.70
CA GLN A 303 -17.54 14.53 26.66
C GLN A 303 -16.38 15.35 27.23
N VAL A 304 -15.60 14.82 28.17
CA VAL A 304 -14.51 15.55 28.83
C VAL A 304 -13.31 15.73 27.87
N GLN A 305 -13.03 14.77 27.00
CA GLN A 305 -11.96 14.90 26.00
C GLN A 305 -12.31 15.82 24.81
N ARG A 306 -13.57 15.85 24.35
CA ARG A 306 -14.01 16.81 23.32
C ARG A 306 -13.98 18.27 23.81
N LEU A 307 -14.25 18.49 25.10
CA LEU A 307 -14.16 19.83 25.69
C LEU A 307 -12.70 20.29 25.82
N ASN A 308 -11.77 19.38 26.12
CA ASN A 308 -10.35 19.72 26.24
C ASN A 308 -9.67 20.03 24.90
N TRP A 309 -10.08 19.39 23.79
CA TRP A 309 -9.62 19.74 22.44
C TRP A 309 -10.12 21.13 22.00
N LYS A 310 -11.41 21.43 22.19
CA LYS A 310 -11.96 22.75 21.86
C LYS A 310 -11.31 23.86 22.68
N ALA A 311 -11.06 23.64 23.97
CA ALA A 311 -10.35 24.61 24.81
C ALA A 311 -8.91 24.86 24.33
N ARG A 312 -8.20 23.83 23.84
CA ARG A 312 -6.81 23.95 23.37
C ARG A 312 -6.70 24.63 22.00
N VAL A 313 -7.70 24.48 21.13
CA VAL A 313 -7.78 25.22 19.85
C VAL A 313 -8.15 26.69 20.09
N GLN A 314 -9.07 26.98 21.02
CA GLN A 314 -9.44 28.36 21.35
C GLN A 314 -8.34 29.13 22.11
N GLN A 315 -7.48 28.43 22.86
CA GLN A 315 -6.33 29.02 23.55
C GLN A 315 -5.13 29.25 22.60
N SER A 316 -5.13 28.63 21.41
CA SER A 316 -4.16 28.91 20.34
C SER A 316 -4.55 30.13 19.48
N GLU A 317 -5.81 30.57 19.51
CA GLU A 317 -6.28 31.76 18.78
C GLU A 317 -6.24 33.04 19.65
N SER A 318 -5.92 32.93 20.94
CA SER A 318 -5.96 34.05 21.89
C SER A 318 -4.63 34.32 22.60
N GLY A 319 -3.59 34.70 21.83
CA GLY A 319 -2.46 35.48 22.35
C GLY A 319 -1.18 35.45 21.50
N PRO A 320 -0.31 36.47 21.58
CA PRO A 320 -0.53 37.90 21.44
C PRO A 320 -0.08 38.35 20.04
N PHE A 321 -0.98 38.38 19.05
CA PHE A 321 -0.74 39.01 17.74
C PHE A 321 -1.55 40.30 17.62
N ARG A 322 -1.47 41.14 18.67
CA ARG A 322 -2.15 42.44 18.71
C ARG A 322 -1.24 43.51 19.31
N GLU A 323 -0.01 43.60 18.80
CA GLU A 323 0.88 44.70 19.15
C GLU A 323 1.92 44.97 18.05
N LEU A 324 1.48 45.24 16.82
CA LEU A 324 2.38 45.73 15.75
C LEU A 324 1.71 46.68 14.74
N HIS A 325 0.54 47.26 15.09
CA HIS A 325 -0.17 48.20 14.22
C HIS A 325 -0.40 49.58 14.85
N ASN A 326 0.52 50.06 15.70
CA ASN A 326 0.48 51.44 16.17
C ASN A 326 1.87 52.03 16.48
N ARG A 327 2.70 52.18 15.44
CA ARG A 327 3.82 53.15 15.43
C ARG A 327 3.99 53.72 14.01
N GLN A 328 3.03 54.53 13.60
CA GLN A 328 3.24 55.58 12.61
C GLN A 328 2.86 56.91 13.28
N GLN A 329 3.82 57.49 13.99
CA GLN A 329 3.80 58.92 14.30
C GLN A 329 4.43 59.68 13.13
N PRO A 330 3.78 60.74 12.62
CA PRO A 330 4.39 61.63 11.64
C PRO A 330 5.48 62.49 12.31
N ARG A 331 6.67 62.56 11.69
CA ARG A 331 7.69 63.56 12.03
C ARG A 331 7.10 64.95 11.74
N ARG A 332 6.94 65.76 12.78
CA ARG A 332 6.84 67.22 12.66
C ARG A 332 8.11 67.72 11.97
N LEU A 333 7.94 68.49 10.89
CA LEU A 333 8.93 69.46 10.46
C LEU A 333 9.03 70.53 11.55
N GLU A 334 10.20 70.69 12.15
CA GLU A 334 10.59 71.94 12.78
C GLU A 334 11.37 72.75 11.75
N THR A 335 10.74 73.83 11.31
CA THR A 335 11.38 75.02 10.76
C THR A 335 12.27 75.66 11.81
N THR A 336 13.56 75.83 11.52
CA THR A 336 14.32 77.04 11.86
C THR A 336 15.52 77.16 10.94
#